data_AF-A0A9D6X7H2-F1
#
_entry.id   AF-A0A9D6X7H2-F1
#
_cell.length_a   1.000
_cell.length_b   1.000
_cell.length_c   1.000
_cell.angle_alpha   90.00
_cell.angle_beta   90.00
_cell.angle_gamma   90.00
#
_symmetry.space_group_name_H-M   'P 1'
#
loop_
_entity.id
_entity.type
_entity.pdbx_description
1 polymer ?
#
loop_
_entity_poly.entity_id
_entity_poly.type
_entity_poly.pdbx_seq_one_letter_code
_entity_poly.pdbx_strand_id
1 'polypeptide(L)'
;AVTVTDALGTTAGGTTVASGATLELNGNITVAENVTLNTGTLAGVSTPTLSGTLTLGAGTSTVTVAASGDTLTLSGVLSGVGDLNKTGTGALAIADTGLIYRLSGKTTVSGGTLSTTGDLVTMQTGQTLTIAGTMLSANGGVIDVDQAVVRVPFDGTNPIGTVVVSGTAPLVLLTTNTHTMATTTGSAMFDLAGNPANKTTESIDLGLVLGTVSRDLATDRPLRGSGTCPSCALQSTLLEASGATISGEKLLKVDAALVEATLPILKLLAASTLTLNGDAITLANLSKLVSGTGIASAMLALDASSMTINVGALINATGGSFLSVLGDLVRLSNTSTLTLNDVTNGYVLRVSGGSVVDIAGALIDFTGTGNKVKAANTYNLINNPTETFVELLGIRVHLTGGALSTQVEILGTPLRGVGTNGVIENLVGGVFEGSLIELNGTASRVRIKGN
;
A
#
# COMPACT_ATOMS: atom_id res chain seq x y z
N ALA A 1 -36.30 5.65 16.31
CA ALA A 1 -35.05 5.56 17.09
C ALA A 1 -35.17 4.42 18.10
N VAL A 2 -34.10 3.63 18.22
CA VAL A 2 -33.89 2.60 19.24
C VAL A 2 -33.04 3.24 20.33
N THR A 3 -33.60 3.34 21.54
CA THR A 3 -32.97 4.00 22.70
C THR A 3 -32.70 3.03 23.86
N VAL A 4 -33.04 1.75 23.69
CA VAL A 4 -32.80 0.65 24.63
C VAL A 4 -32.38 -0.59 23.87
N THR A 5 -31.50 -1.42 24.45
CA THR A 5 -30.83 -2.58 23.83
C THR A 5 -31.75 -3.52 23.06
N ASP A 6 -32.87 -3.92 23.67
CA ASP A 6 -33.75 -4.97 23.12
C ASP A 6 -34.99 -4.41 22.41
N ALA A 7 -34.99 -3.14 21.99
CA ALA A 7 -36.17 -2.52 21.39
C ALA A 7 -36.59 -3.13 20.04
N LEU A 8 -35.67 -3.82 19.36
CA LEU A 8 -35.93 -4.53 18.11
C LEU A 8 -36.47 -5.95 18.32
N GLY A 9 -36.43 -6.45 19.56
CA GLY A 9 -36.93 -7.77 19.94
C GLY A 9 -35.82 -8.78 20.18
N THR A 10 -36.10 -10.06 19.88
CA THR A 10 -35.11 -11.12 20.01
C THR A 10 -34.22 -11.17 18.77
N THR A 11 -32.98 -11.66 18.92
CA THR A 11 -32.01 -11.74 17.81
C THR A 11 -32.36 -12.75 16.71
N ALA A 12 -33.48 -13.48 16.84
CA ALA A 12 -33.86 -14.54 15.91
C ALA A 12 -34.45 -14.02 14.58
N GLY A 13 -35.09 -12.84 14.59
CA GLY A 13 -35.81 -12.30 13.42
C GLY A 13 -34.93 -11.50 12.46
N GLY A 14 -33.99 -10.71 13.01
CA GLY A 14 -33.22 -9.74 12.24
C GLY A 14 -34.07 -8.56 11.76
N THR A 15 -33.45 -7.40 11.60
CA THR A 15 -34.13 -6.18 11.15
C THR A 15 -33.71 -5.83 9.73
N THR A 16 -34.66 -5.69 8.82
CA THR A 16 -34.41 -5.18 7.45
C THR A 16 -34.81 -3.72 7.35
N VAL A 17 -33.84 -2.87 7.02
CA VAL A 17 -34.06 -1.46 6.70
C VAL A 17 -34.23 -1.33 5.19
N ALA A 18 -35.47 -1.11 4.77
CA ALA A 18 -35.84 -0.97 3.35
C ALA A 18 -35.25 0.31 2.72
N SER A 19 -35.34 0.39 1.39
CA SER A 19 -34.87 1.55 0.63
C SER A 19 -35.49 2.85 1.14
N GLY A 20 -34.65 3.84 1.40
CA GLY A 20 -35.06 5.15 1.93
C GLY A 20 -35.52 5.15 3.40
N ALA A 21 -35.64 4.00 4.06
CA ALA A 21 -35.94 3.94 5.49
C ALA A 21 -34.68 4.20 6.34
N THR A 22 -34.89 4.63 7.58
CA THR A 22 -33.81 4.87 8.55
C THR A 22 -34.07 4.09 9.84
N LEU A 23 -33.07 3.32 10.28
CA LEU A 23 -32.98 2.80 11.64
C LEU A 23 -31.97 3.66 12.41
N GLU A 24 -32.43 4.38 13.43
CA GLU A 24 -31.55 5.15 14.31
C GLU A 24 -31.29 4.38 15.60
N LEU A 25 -30.03 4.23 15.98
CA LEU A 25 -29.57 3.79 17.30
C LEU A 25 -29.09 5.02 18.06
N ASN A 26 -29.58 5.21 19.29
CA ASN A 26 -29.37 6.44 20.04
C ASN A 26 -29.07 6.16 21.51
N GLY A 27 -27.98 6.76 22.00
CA GLY A 27 -27.50 6.61 23.37
C GLY A 27 -26.36 5.58 23.48
N ASN A 28 -25.97 5.28 24.71
CA ASN A 28 -24.96 4.26 24.99
C ASN A 28 -25.62 2.88 25.13
N ILE A 29 -26.05 2.32 23.99
CA ILE A 29 -26.73 1.02 23.91
C ILE A 29 -25.93 0.04 23.04
N THR A 30 -26.13 -1.25 23.26
CA THR A 30 -25.58 -2.31 22.41
C THR A 30 -26.73 -3.10 21.80
N VAL A 31 -26.83 -3.11 20.47
CA VAL A 31 -27.86 -3.85 19.74
C VAL A 31 -27.24 -5.12 19.16
N ALA A 32 -27.68 -6.29 19.63
CA ALA A 32 -27.17 -7.58 19.18
C ALA A 32 -27.91 -8.14 17.95
N GLU A 33 -29.03 -7.54 17.58
CA GLU A 33 -29.81 -8.00 16.44
C GLU A 33 -29.08 -7.73 15.12
N ASN A 34 -29.13 -8.72 14.22
CA ASN A 34 -28.59 -8.55 12.87
C ASN A 34 -29.42 -7.53 12.10
N VAL A 35 -28.75 -6.62 11.41
CA VAL A 35 -29.38 -5.58 10.59
C VAL A 35 -29.01 -5.79 9.14
N THR A 36 -30.00 -5.79 8.25
CA THR A 36 -29.81 -5.78 6.79
C THR A 36 -30.23 -4.42 6.24
N LEU A 37 -29.33 -3.71 5.56
CA LEU A 37 -29.66 -2.50 4.82
C LEU A 37 -29.90 -2.84 3.35
N ASN A 38 -31.11 -2.61 2.86
CA ASN A 38 -31.44 -2.75 1.44
C ASN A 38 -31.58 -1.36 0.82
N THR A 39 -30.45 -0.65 0.67
CA THR A 39 -30.38 0.79 0.34
C THR A 39 -31.05 1.70 1.39
N GLY A 40 -31.12 1.21 2.63
CA GLY A 40 -31.58 1.95 3.80
C GLY A 40 -30.45 2.70 4.51
N THR A 41 -30.80 3.38 5.60
CA THR A 41 -29.85 4.12 6.46
C THR A 41 -29.80 3.55 7.87
N LEU A 42 -28.59 3.30 8.37
CA LEU A 42 -28.32 3.13 9.80
C LEU A 42 -27.78 4.44 10.35
N ALA A 43 -28.47 5.05 11.32
CA ALA A 43 -28.06 6.27 11.98
C ALA A 43 -27.56 5.98 13.39
N GLY A 44 -26.44 6.58 13.79
CA GLY A 44 -25.92 6.54 15.15
C GLY A 44 -25.90 7.93 15.78
N VAL A 45 -26.37 8.04 17.03
CA VAL A 45 -26.37 9.26 17.85
C VAL A 45 -25.84 8.92 19.24
N SER A 46 -24.97 9.76 19.82
CA SER A 46 -24.13 9.44 20.99
C SER A 46 -23.14 8.31 20.71
N THR A 47 -23.16 7.21 21.47
CA THR A 47 -22.15 6.13 21.38
C THR A 47 -22.74 4.72 21.25
N PRO A 48 -23.69 4.46 20.32
CA PRO A 48 -24.30 3.15 20.19
C PRO A 48 -23.33 2.13 19.60
N THR A 49 -23.54 0.86 19.94
CA THR A 49 -22.84 -0.28 19.34
C THR A 49 -23.84 -1.21 18.66
N LEU A 50 -23.56 -1.59 17.41
CA LEU A 50 -24.21 -2.72 16.74
C LEU A 50 -23.26 -3.92 16.83
N SER A 51 -23.59 -4.88 17.70
CA SER A 51 -22.84 -6.12 17.85
C SER A 51 -23.40 -7.27 17.02
N GLY A 52 -24.61 -7.12 16.48
CA GLY A 52 -25.13 -7.98 15.41
C GLY A 52 -24.42 -7.72 14.08
N THR A 53 -24.57 -8.66 13.16
CA THR A 53 -24.06 -8.51 11.78
C THR A 53 -24.79 -7.38 11.07
N LEU A 54 -24.04 -6.49 10.41
CA LEU A 54 -24.58 -5.51 9.46
C LEU A 54 -24.39 -6.05 8.04
N THR A 55 -25.48 -6.39 7.35
CA THR A 55 -25.46 -6.90 5.97
C THR A 55 -25.94 -5.84 4.99
N LEU A 56 -25.17 -5.58 3.93
CA LEU A 56 -25.54 -4.65 2.85
C LEU A 56 -26.07 -5.42 1.64
N GLY A 57 -27.36 -5.23 1.36
CA GLY A 57 -27.99 -5.68 0.11
C GLY A 57 -27.43 -4.89 -1.10
N ALA A 58 -27.76 -5.34 -2.31
CA ALA A 58 -27.27 -4.69 -3.53
C ALA A 58 -27.65 -3.20 -3.61
N GLY A 59 -26.76 -2.39 -4.18
CA GLY A 59 -26.88 -0.93 -4.22
C GLY A 59 -26.13 -0.25 -3.08
N THR A 60 -26.34 1.05 -2.89
CA THR A 60 -25.64 1.84 -1.86
C THR A 60 -26.51 2.03 -0.63
N SER A 61 -26.03 1.56 0.52
CA SER A 61 -26.63 1.81 1.83
C SER A 61 -25.85 2.89 2.58
N THR A 62 -26.52 3.60 3.48
CA THR A 62 -25.90 4.71 4.22
C THR A 62 -25.70 4.34 5.68
N VAL A 63 -24.52 4.67 6.23
CA VAL A 63 -24.34 4.80 7.67
C VAL A 63 -24.09 6.27 7.96
N THR A 64 -24.90 6.88 8.82
CA THR A 64 -24.75 8.29 9.19
C THR A 64 -24.50 8.42 10.69
N VAL A 65 -23.50 9.22 11.06
CA VAL A 65 -23.19 9.54 12.44
C VAL A 65 -23.17 11.05 12.54
N ALA A 66 -24.21 11.63 13.13
CA ALA A 66 -24.62 12.99 12.81
C ALA A 66 -23.63 14.04 13.32
N ALA A 67 -23.30 14.02 14.61
CA ALA A 67 -22.45 15.01 15.25
C ALA A 67 -21.00 14.54 15.41
N SER A 68 -20.04 15.45 15.41
CA SER A 68 -18.60 15.15 15.52
C SER A 68 -18.20 14.48 16.84
N GLY A 69 -19.03 14.58 17.88
CA GLY A 69 -18.84 13.88 19.15
C GLY A 69 -19.52 12.51 19.23
N ASP A 70 -20.28 12.13 18.21
CA ASP A 70 -20.96 10.84 18.15
C ASP A 70 -20.05 9.78 17.52
N THR A 71 -20.16 8.55 18.01
CA THR A 71 -19.50 7.37 17.45
C THR A 71 -20.49 6.21 17.36
N LEU A 72 -20.72 5.68 16.16
CA LEU A 72 -21.37 4.38 16.00
C LEU A 72 -20.30 3.30 15.91
N THR A 73 -20.33 2.34 16.83
CA THR A 73 -19.42 1.20 16.80
C THR A 73 -20.08 -0.01 16.14
N LEU A 74 -19.43 -0.61 15.15
CA LEU A 74 -19.77 -1.93 14.63
C LEU A 74 -18.81 -2.95 15.24
N SER A 75 -19.34 -3.88 16.03
CA SER A 75 -18.55 -4.98 16.60
C SER A 75 -19.01 -6.36 16.12
N GLY A 76 -20.09 -6.43 15.37
CA GLY A 76 -20.48 -7.59 14.57
C GLY A 76 -20.01 -7.46 13.13
N VAL A 77 -20.07 -8.54 12.35
CA VAL A 77 -19.56 -8.57 10.96
C VAL A 77 -20.30 -7.57 10.07
N LEU A 78 -19.58 -6.70 9.37
CA LEU A 78 -20.03 -5.92 8.23
C LEU A 78 -19.80 -6.73 6.94
N SER A 79 -20.88 -7.10 6.26
CA SER A 79 -20.81 -7.99 5.08
C SER A 79 -21.81 -7.61 3.99
N GLY A 80 -21.74 -8.28 2.85
CA GLY A 80 -22.68 -8.11 1.76
C GLY A 80 -22.04 -7.59 0.48
N VAL A 81 -22.88 -7.46 -0.54
CA VAL A 81 -22.47 -7.09 -1.90
C VAL A 81 -22.66 -5.61 -2.21
N GLY A 82 -23.44 -4.91 -1.38
CA GLY A 82 -23.71 -3.49 -1.53
C GLY A 82 -22.54 -2.60 -1.14
N ASP A 83 -22.65 -1.34 -1.56
CA ASP A 83 -21.75 -0.27 -1.19
C ASP A 83 -22.18 0.35 0.15
N LEU A 84 -21.20 0.83 0.91
CA LEU A 84 -21.40 1.61 2.12
C LEU A 84 -21.06 3.08 1.86
N ASN A 85 -21.98 3.99 2.15
CA ASN A 85 -21.70 5.42 2.23
C ASN A 85 -21.73 5.89 3.70
N LYS A 86 -20.54 6.17 4.26
CA LYS A 86 -20.42 6.80 5.58
C LYS A 86 -20.57 8.31 5.43
N THR A 87 -21.63 8.85 6.05
CA THR A 87 -22.00 10.28 6.06
C THR A 87 -22.07 10.82 7.49
N GLY A 88 -22.38 12.11 7.64
CA GLY A 88 -22.42 12.79 8.94
C GLY A 88 -21.02 13.06 9.49
N THR A 89 -20.92 13.94 10.49
CA THR A 89 -19.63 14.46 10.95
C THR A 89 -18.94 13.59 12.01
N GLY A 90 -19.65 12.64 12.61
CA GLY A 90 -19.12 11.74 13.64
C GLY A 90 -18.36 10.52 13.09
N ALA A 91 -17.96 9.63 13.99
CA ALA A 91 -17.14 8.47 13.68
C ALA A 91 -17.96 7.20 13.49
N LEU A 92 -17.63 6.42 12.45
CA LEU A 92 -17.99 5.01 12.35
C LEU A 92 -16.79 4.19 12.78
N ALA A 93 -16.84 3.64 13.98
CA ALA A 93 -15.79 2.80 14.51
C ALA A 93 -16.07 1.34 14.14
N ILE A 94 -15.13 0.71 13.45
CA ILE A 94 -15.11 -0.74 13.25
C ILE A 94 -14.26 -1.30 14.39
N ALA A 95 -14.90 -1.93 15.37
CA ALA A 95 -14.18 -2.57 16.46
C ALA A 95 -13.41 -3.77 15.90
N ASP A 96 -12.15 -3.93 16.26
CA ASP A 96 -11.31 -5.00 15.71
C ASP A 96 -11.52 -6.32 16.47
N THR A 97 -11.90 -7.37 15.72
CA THR A 97 -11.67 -8.78 16.10
C THR A 97 -11.13 -9.59 14.91
N GLY A 98 -10.56 -8.92 13.90
CA GLY A 98 -10.01 -9.50 12.67
C GLY A 98 -11.04 -9.97 11.63
N LEU A 99 -12.34 -10.03 11.95
CA LEU A 99 -13.38 -10.66 11.10
C LEU A 99 -14.49 -9.72 10.63
N ILE A 100 -14.36 -8.43 10.91
CA ILE A 100 -15.51 -7.52 10.93
C ILE A 100 -15.77 -6.81 9.60
N TYR A 101 -14.83 -6.78 8.63
CA TYR A 101 -15.10 -6.16 7.32
C TYR A 101 -15.02 -7.17 6.17
N ARG A 102 -16.16 -7.44 5.54
CA ARG A 102 -16.33 -8.44 4.46
C ARG A 102 -17.18 -7.94 3.29
N LEU A 103 -17.13 -6.64 3.02
CA LEU A 103 -17.82 -6.07 1.87
C LEU A 103 -17.08 -6.38 0.58
N SER A 104 -17.80 -6.88 -0.42
CA SER A 104 -17.30 -6.91 -1.80
C SER A 104 -17.59 -5.60 -2.55
N GLY A 105 -18.55 -4.81 -2.05
CA GLY A 105 -18.85 -3.46 -2.51
C GLY A 105 -17.89 -2.41 -1.96
N LYS A 106 -17.99 -1.21 -2.49
CA LYS A 106 -17.15 -0.06 -2.13
C LYS A 106 -17.61 0.56 -0.82
N THR A 107 -16.67 0.89 0.08
CA THR A 107 -16.92 1.85 1.15
C THR A 107 -16.48 3.25 0.72
N THR A 108 -17.39 4.20 0.79
CA THR A 108 -17.14 5.63 0.57
C THR A 108 -17.34 6.38 1.87
N VAL A 109 -16.34 7.12 2.32
CA VAL A 109 -16.44 8.03 3.46
C VAL A 109 -16.61 9.44 2.91
N SER A 110 -17.86 9.90 2.89
CA SER A 110 -18.23 11.23 2.40
C SER A 110 -18.27 12.29 3.50
N GLY A 111 -18.27 11.89 4.77
CA GLY A 111 -18.13 12.78 5.91
C GLY A 111 -17.74 12.06 7.21
N GLY A 112 -17.17 12.83 8.13
CA GLY A 112 -16.68 12.32 9.42
C GLY A 112 -15.54 11.34 9.23
N THR A 113 -15.43 10.36 10.13
CA THR A 113 -14.31 9.40 10.15
C THR A 113 -14.82 7.97 10.04
N LEU A 114 -14.13 7.14 9.27
CA LEU A 114 -14.14 5.68 9.41
C LEU A 114 -12.87 5.28 10.16
N SER A 115 -13.02 4.67 11.34
CA SER A 115 -11.89 4.32 12.20
C SER A 115 -11.84 2.84 12.55
N THR A 116 -10.63 2.27 12.67
CA THR A 116 -10.38 0.94 13.23
C THR A 116 -9.06 0.95 14.01
N THR A 117 -9.04 0.30 15.17
CA THR A 117 -7.82 0.13 15.99
C THR A 117 -6.93 -1.01 15.50
N GLY A 118 -7.38 -1.76 14.48
CA GLY A 118 -6.65 -2.87 13.91
C GLY A 118 -6.58 -2.78 12.40
N ASP A 119 -6.67 -3.94 11.76
CA ASP A 119 -6.81 -4.00 10.32
C ASP A 119 -8.22 -3.58 9.90
N LEU A 120 -8.36 -3.01 8.70
CA LEU A 120 -9.69 -2.85 8.10
C LEU A 120 -10.16 -4.19 7.54
N VAL A 121 -9.35 -4.85 6.70
CA VAL A 121 -9.66 -6.16 6.11
C VAL A 121 -8.58 -7.15 6.46
N THR A 122 -8.95 -8.26 7.11
CA THR A 122 -8.05 -9.40 7.36
C THR A 122 -8.60 -10.66 6.73
N MET A 123 -7.83 -11.24 5.82
CA MET A 123 -8.19 -12.49 5.18
C MET A 123 -7.86 -13.67 6.10
N GLN A 124 -8.70 -14.71 6.08
CA GLN A 124 -8.40 -15.97 6.77
C GLN A 124 -8.01 -17.06 5.77
N THR A 125 -7.43 -18.12 6.29
CA THR A 125 -7.02 -19.34 5.60
C THR A 125 -8.13 -19.83 4.64
N GLY A 126 -7.80 -19.93 3.35
CA GLY A 126 -8.67 -20.42 2.28
C GLY A 126 -9.80 -19.50 1.82
N GLN A 127 -9.91 -18.28 2.36
CA GLN A 127 -10.98 -17.37 1.96
C GLN A 127 -10.64 -16.58 0.71
N THR A 128 -11.67 -16.25 -0.08
CA THR A 128 -11.56 -15.32 -1.20
C THR A 128 -12.50 -14.14 -0.99
N LEU A 129 -11.96 -12.92 -1.06
CA LEU A 129 -12.74 -11.68 -1.15
C LEU A 129 -12.59 -11.13 -2.56
N THR A 130 -13.70 -11.01 -3.28
CA THR A 130 -13.72 -10.41 -4.62
C THR A 130 -14.20 -8.98 -4.53
N ILE A 131 -13.46 -8.05 -5.12
CA ILE A 131 -13.72 -6.62 -5.13
C ILE A 131 -13.88 -6.19 -6.58
N ALA A 132 -15.04 -5.61 -6.90
CA ALA A 132 -15.37 -5.26 -8.28
C ALA A 132 -14.63 -4.01 -8.81
N GLY A 133 -14.06 -3.19 -7.92
CA GLY A 133 -13.38 -1.94 -8.23
C GLY A 133 -12.66 -1.35 -7.02
N THR A 134 -12.89 -0.07 -6.73
CA THR A 134 -12.38 0.57 -5.51
C THR A 134 -13.02 -0.07 -4.27
N MET A 135 -12.19 -0.52 -3.33
CA MET A 135 -12.62 -1.07 -2.06
C MET A 135 -12.96 0.03 -1.06
N LEU A 136 -12.10 1.04 -0.97
CA LEU A 136 -12.19 2.12 -0.01
C LEU A 136 -11.94 3.45 -0.69
N SER A 137 -12.81 4.43 -0.40
CA SER A 137 -12.62 5.79 -0.86
C SER A 137 -13.00 6.79 0.19
N ALA A 138 -12.25 7.89 0.26
CA ALA A 138 -12.62 9.06 1.05
C ALA A 138 -12.80 10.26 0.13
N ASN A 139 -14.00 10.83 0.16
CA ASN A 139 -14.40 11.99 -0.65
C ASN A 139 -15.19 12.95 0.24
N GLY A 140 -14.48 13.66 1.11
CA GLY A 140 -15.04 14.56 2.13
C GLY A 140 -14.89 14.06 3.56
N GLY A 141 -14.63 12.76 3.78
CA GLY A 141 -14.34 12.17 5.09
C GLY A 141 -12.87 11.84 5.34
N VAL A 142 -12.61 11.20 6.47
CA VAL A 142 -11.29 10.76 6.96
C VAL A 142 -11.26 9.24 7.12
N ILE A 143 -10.09 8.66 6.87
CA ILE A 143 -9.78 7.25 7.10
C ILE A 143 -8.73 7.23 8.21
N ASP A 144 -9.01 6.46 9.26
CA ASP A 144 -8.14 6.30 10.42
C ASP A 144 -7.99 4.81 10.75
N VAL A 145 -6.96 4.17 10.21
CA VAL A 145 -6.73 2.72 10.31
C VAL A 145 -5.37 2.50 10.98
N ASP A 146 -5.37 1.97 12.20
CA ASP A 146 -4.13 1.83 12.98
C ASP A 146 -3.16 0.78 12.40
N GLN A 147 -3.67 -0.27 11.73
CA GLN A 147 -2.86 -1.30 11.08
C GLN A 147 -3.14 -1.36 9.57
N ALA A 148 -3.32 -2.54 8.98
CA ALA A 148 -3.41 -2.65 7.53
C ALA A 148 -4.80 -2.28 7.00
N VAL A 149 -4.85 -1.64 5.84
CA VAL A 149 -6.10 -1.52 5.08
C VAL A 149 -6.47 -2.88 4.50
N VAL A 150 -5.48 -3.64 4.02
CA VAL A 150 -5.63 -5.04 3.63
C VAL A 150 -4.50 -5.85 4.24
N ARG A 151 -4.87 -6.85 5.03
CA ARG A 151 -3.97 -7.86 5.55
C ARG A 151 -4.33 -9.24 5.04
N VAL A 152 -3.35 -9.93 4.47
CA VAL A 152 -3.42 -11.36 4.20
C VAL A 152 -2.31 -12.02 5.02
N PRO A 153 -2.62 -12.51 6.23
CA PRO A 153 -1.64 -13.17 7.07
C PRO A 153 -1.37 -14.60 6.59
N PHE A 154 -0.24 -15.14 7.03
CA PHE A 154 0.04 -16.57 7.03
C PHE A 154 0.24 -17.02 8.48
N ASP A 155 -0.60 -17.96 8.95
CA ASP A 155 -0.60 -18.46 10.33
C ASP A 155 0.23 -19.75 10.51
N GLY A 156 0.96 -20.17 9.47
CA GLY A 156 1.71 -21.42 9.44
C GLY A 156 0.93 -22.61 8.86
N THR A 157 -0.36 -22.44 8.54
CA THR A 157 -1.20 -23.48 7.93
C THR A 157 -1.62 -23.11 6.49
N ASN A 158 -1.69 -24.11 5.60
CA ASN A 158 -2.16 -23.94 4.22
C ASN A 158 -3.69 -24.04 4.13
N PRO A 159 -4.39 -23.34 3.20
CA PRO A 159 -3.97 -22.31 2.24
C PRO A 159 -4.19 -20.85 2.72
N ILE A 160 -3.44 -19.88 2.20
CA ILE A 160 -3.68 -18.45 2.50
C ILE A 160 -5.06 -17.96 2.05
N GLY A 161 -5.50 -16.84 2.61
CA GLY A 161 -6.61 -16.07 2.03
C GLY A 161 -6.19 -15.34 0.74
N THR A 162 -7.15 -14.83 -0.01
CA THR A 162 -6.90 -14.13 -1.28
C THR A 162 -7.88 -12.98 -1.49
N VAL A 163 -7.35 -11.83 -1.89
CA VAL A 163 -8.14 -10.71 -2.40
C VAL A 163 -8.04 -10.69 -3.93
N VAL A 164 -9.18 -10.74 -4.60
CA VAL A 164 -9.30 -10.69 -6.05
C VAL A 164 -9.92 -9.36 -6.45
N VAL A 165 -9.22 -8.56 -7.25
CA VAL A 165 -9.70 -7.27 -7.74
C VAL A 165 -10.03 -7.39 -9.22
N SER A 166 -11.30 -7.23 -9.60
CA SER A 166 -11.72 -7.36 -11.00
C SER A 166 -11.83 -6.03 -11.76
N GLY A 167 -11.68 -4.90 -11.07
CA GLY A 167 -11.74 -3.56 -11.65
C GLY A 167 -10.37 -2.96 -11.94
N THR A 168 -10.39 -1.87 -12.71
CA THR A 168 -9.19 -1.08 -13.05
C THR A 168 -9.05 0.21 -12.24
N ALA A 169 -10.10 0.59 -11.51
CA ALA A 169 -10.09 1.71 -10.58
C ALA A 169 -9.11 1.41 -9.42
N PRO A 170 -8.48 2.43 -8.81
CA PRO A 170 -7.60 2.23 -7.67
C PRO A 170 -8.32 1.52 -6.52
N LEU A 171 -7.62 0.60 -5.85
CA LEU A 171 -8.16 -0.19 -4.75
C LEU A 171 -8.52 0.71 -3.56
N VAL A 172 -7.68 1.70 -3.27
CA VAL A 172 -7.92 2.78 -2.31
C VAL A 172 -7.80 4.13 -3.02
N LEU A 173 -8.85 4.96 -2.91
CA LEU A 173 -8.90 6.30 -3.51
C LEU A 173 -9.16 7.37 -2.45
N LEU A 174 -8.15 8.18 -2.16
CA LEU A 174 -8.24 9.25 -1.16
C LEU A 174 -8.25 10.62 -1.84
N THR A 175 -9.24 11.42 -1.49
CA THR A 175 -9.35 12.79 -1.99
C THR A 175 -9.51 13.75 -0.83
N THR A 176 -8.71 14.81 -0.83
CA THR A 176 -8.69 15.84 0.23
C THR A 176 -8.35 15.28 1.62
N ASN A 177 -8.43 16.12 2.66
CA ASN A 177 -8.27 15.74 4.07
C ASN A 177 -6.93 15.09 4.47
N THR A 178 -6.83 14.75 5.76
CA THR A 178 -5.70 14.02 6.35
C THR A 178 -6.17 12.64 6.76
N HIS A 179 -5.42 11.61 6.39
CA HIS A 179 -5.68 10.20 6.64
C HIS A 179 -4.51 9.55 7.37
N THR A 180 -4.84 8.61 8.24
CA THR A 180 -3.90 7.76 8.96
C THR A 180 -4.19 6.32 8.56
N MET A 181 -3.16 5.62 8.09
CA MET A 181 -3.26 4.20 7.72
C MET A 181 -1.94 3.52 8.07
N ALA A 182 -1.99 2.37 8.74
CA ALA A 182 -0.81 1.63 9.19
C ALA A 182 0.10 2.48 10.09
N THR A 183 -0.45 3.05 11.16
CA THR A 183 0.27 3.91 12.12
C THR A 183 1.01 3.10 13.20
N THR A 184 0.67 1.83 13.38
CA THR A 184 1.33 0.92 14.34
C THR A 184 2.69 0.50 13.81
N THR A 185 3.75 0.69 14.60
CA THR A 185 5.14 0.40 14.19
C THR A 185 5.30 -0.94 13.47
N GLY A 186 5.86 -0.89 12.26
CA GLY A 186 6.11 -2.07 11.43
C GLY A 186 4.91 -2.59 10.62
N SER A 187 3.72 -2.01 10.79
CA SER A 187 2.57 -2.31 9.93
C SER A 187 2.73 -1.75 8.52
N ALA A 188 1.93 -2.27 7.58
CA ALA A 188 1.87 -1.77 6.21
C ALA A 188 0.42 -1.58 5.80
N MET A 189 0.13 -0.56 4.97
CA MET A 189 -1.22 -0.33 4.46
C MET A 189 -1.73 -1.56 3.70
N PHE A 190 -0.84 -2.22 2.97
CA PHE A 190 -1.05 -3.54 2.36
C PHE A 190 -0.01 -4.52 2.92
N ASP A 191 -0.42 -5.41 3.82
CA ASP A 191 0.42 -6.45 4.42
C ASP A 191 0.06 -7.81 3.83
N LEU A 192 0.92 -8.32 2.94
CA LEU A 192 0.63 -9.47 2.09
C LEU A 192 1.63 -10.59 2.36
N ALA A 193 1.16 -11.65 3.02
CA ALA A 193 1.94 -12.85 3.28
C ALA A 193 1.47 -14.05 2.46
N GLY A 194 2.42 -14.88 2.05
CA GLY A 194 2.22 -16.21 1.48
C GLY A 194 2.84 -17.29 2.35
N ASN A 195 2.67 -18.55 1.96
CA ASN A 195 3.40 -19.65 2.57
C ASN A 195 4.83 -19.72 1.98
N PRO A 196 5.90 -19.60 2.78
CA PRO A 196 7.28 -19.76 2.32
C PRO A 196 7.60 -21.12 1.68
N ALA A 197 6.78 -22.15 1.92
CA ALA A 197 6.90 -23.45 1.27
C ALA A 197 6.36 -23.47 -0.16
N ASN A 198 5.44 -22.55 -0.51
CA ASN A 198 4.86 -22.43 -1.85
C ASN A 198 5.78 -21.57 -2.70
N LYS A 199 6.79 -22.21 -3.29
CA LYS A 199 7.85 -21.57 -4.08
C LYS A 199 8.25 -22.40 -5.28
N THR A 200 8.78 -21.74 -6.29
CA THR A 200 9.35 -22.37 -7.49
C THR A 200 10.69 -21.76 -7.81
N THR A 201 11.64 -22.59 -8.23
CA THR A 201 12.94 -22.10 -8.72
C THR A 201 12.76 -21.43 -10.09
N GLU A 202 13.09 -20.15 -10.17
CA GLU A 202 13.09 -19.35 -11.38
C GLU A 202 14.54 -19.03 -11.81
N SER A 203 14.77 -19.01 -13.13
CA SER A 203 16.02 -18.53 -13.72
C SER A 203 15.82 -17.08 -14.16
N ILE A 204 16.48 -16.15 -13.46
CA ILE A 204 16.42 -14.72 -13.74
C ILE A 204 17.60 -14.36 -14.65
N ASP A 205 17.32 -14.03 -15.91
CA ASP A 205 18.33 -13.58 -16.85
C ASP A 205 18.63 -12.08 -16.68
N LEU A 206 19.79 -11.81 -16.08
CA LEU A 206 20.30 -10.45 -15.90
C LEU A 206 21.26 -10.02 -17.02
N GLY A 207 21.29 -10.73 -18.15
CA GLY A 207 22.08 -10.36 -19.31
C GLY A 207 23.54 -10.79 -19.20
N LEU A 208 24.38 -10.32 -20.12
CA LEU A 208 25.74 -10.83 -20.29
C LEU A 208 26.66 -10.56 -19.09
N VAL A 209 26.53 -9.40 -18.44
CA VAL A 209 27.43 -8.97 -17.36
C VAL A 209 27.11 -9.69 -16.05
N LEU A 210 25.84 -9.67 -15.64
CA LEU A 210 25.42 -10.26 -14.37
C LEU A 210 25.06 -11.75 -14.47
N GLY A 211 24.88 -12.25 -15.69
CA GLY A 211 24.55 -13.65 -15.99
C GLY A 211 23.13 -14.03 -15.56
N THR A 212 22.91 -15.34 -15.46
CA THR A 212 21.65 -15.90 -14.98
C THR A 212 21.76 -16.25 -13.49
N VAL A 213 20.77 -15.80 -12.71
CA VAL A 213 20.67 -16.13 -11.29
C VAL A 213 19.49 -17.09 -11.09
N SER A 214 19.73 -18.21 -10.42
CA SER A 214 18.67 -19.11 -9.98
C SER A 214 18.18 -18.74 -8.59
N ARG A 215 16.87 -18.56 -8.42
CA ARG A 215 16.24 -18.19 -7.16
C ARG A 215 14.93 -18.95 -6.96
N ASP A 216 14.74 -19.50 -5.77
CA ASP A 216 13.40 -19.89 -5.34
C ASP A 216 12.60 -18.63 -5.06
N LEU A 217 11.44 -18.51 -5.70
CA LEU A 217 10.52 -17.39 -5.52
C LEU A 217 9.14 -17.89 -5.14
N ALA A 218 8.48 -17.14 -4.27
CA ALA A 218 7.13 -17.44 -3.81
C ALA A 218 6.12 -17.47 -4.97
N THR A 219 5.15 -18.37 -4.87
CA THR A 219 4.08 -18.53 -5.87
C THR A 219 2.70 -18.13 -5.36
N ASP A 220 2.54 -17.99 -4.05
CA ASP A 220 1.28 -17.56 -3.43
C ASP A 220 0.93 -16.12 -3.82
N ARG A 221 -0.32 -15.89 -4.21
CA ARG A 221 -0.81 -14.60 -4.71
C ARG A 221 -1.92 -14.06 -3.81
N PRO A 222 -1.58 -13.49 -2.64
CA PRO A 222 -2.55 -12.98 -1.67
C PRO A 222 -3.40 -11.83 -2.22
N LEU A 223 -2.88 -11.06 -3.18
CA LEU A 223 -3.60 -10.01 -3.89
C LEU A 223 -3.37 -10.15 -5.40
N ARG A 224 -4.45 -10.24 -6.16
CA ARG A 224 -4.37 -10.46 -7.62
C ARG A 224 -5.54 -9.85 -8.38
N GLY A 225 -5.36 -9.70 -9.69
CA GLY A 225 -6.43 -9.33 -10.60
C GLY A 225 -7.45 -10.45 -10.82
N SER A 226 -8.57 -10.13 -11.47
CA SER A 226 -9.49 -11.15 -11.97
C SER A 226 -8.88 -11.92 -13.13
N GLY A 227 -8.90 -13.24 -13.06
CA GLY A 227 -8.40 -14.12 -14.11
C GLY A 227 -7.88 -15.43 -13.55
N THR A 228 -7.47 -16.32 -14.44
CA THR A 228 -6.78 -17.55 -14.07
C THR A 228 -5.27 -17.31 -14.06
N CYS A 229 -4.60 -17.77 -13.01
CA CYS A 229 -3.15 -17.72 -12.95
C CYS A 229 -2.56 -18.78 -13.92
N PRO A 230 -1.44 -18.51 -14.60
CA PRO A 230 -0.35 -17.65 -14.14
C PRO A 230 -0.46 -16.16 -14.46
N SER A 231 -1.36 -15.68 -15.33
CA SER A 231 -1.46 -14.25 -15.68
C SER A 231 -2.72 -13.63 -15.10
N CYS A 232 -2.77 -13.53 -13.76
CA CYS A 232 -3.84 -12.89 -13.00
C CYS A 232 -3.32 -11.57 -12.35
N ALA A 233 -2.56 -10.78 -13.11
CA ALA A 233 -1.95 -9.54 -12.62
C ALA A 233 -3.00 -8.49 -12.24
N LEU A 234 -2.73 -7.73 -11.18
CA LEU A 234 -3.58 -6.66 -10.71
C LEU A 234 -3.62 -5.53 -11.75
N GLN A 235 -4.82 -5.18 -12.21
CA GLN A 235 -5.03 -4.11 -13.19
C GLN A 235 -5.42 -2.77 -12.55
N SER A 236 -5.10 -2.62 -11.27
CA SER A 236 -5.50 -1.51 -10.40
C SER A 236 -4.27 -0.95 -9.68
N THR A 237 -4.29 0.34 -9.40
CA THR A 237 -3.35 0.98 -8.47
C THR A 237 -3.75 0.66 -7.03
N LEU A 238 -2.80 0.32 -6.16
CA LEU A 238 -3.15 0.01 -4.75
C LEU A 238 -3.68 1.25 -4.03
N LEU A 239 -2.94 2.36 -4.15
CA LEU A 239 -3.30 3.63 -3.53
C LEU A 239 -3.17 4.77 -4.54
N GLU A 240 -4.28 5.47 -4.77
CA GLU A 240 -4.32 6.74 -5.47
C GLU A 240 -4.80 7.84 -4.52
N ALA A 241 -4.04 8.93 -4.46
CA ALA A 241 -4.35 10.10 -3.66
C ALA A 241 -4.44 11.35 -4.54
N SER A 242 -5.41 12.23 -4.27
CA SER A 242 -5.55 13.52 -4.94
C SER A 242 -5.89 14.63 -3.92
N GLY A 243 -4.97 15.57 -3.71
CA GLY A 243 -5.09 16.60 -2.66
C GLY A 243 -5.15 16.08 -1.22
N ALA A 244 -4.76 14.83 -0.99
CA ALA A 244 -4.87 14.19 0.32
C ALA A 244 -3.53 14.15 1.06
N THR A 245 -3.57 14.29 2.39
CA THR A 245 -2.42 14.07 3.28
C THR A 245 -2.54 12.70 3.92
N ILE A 246 -1.49 11.89 3.86
CA ILE A 246 -1.49 10.50 4.35
C ILE A 246 -0.26 10.28 5.22
N SER A 247 -0.43 9.68 6.39
CA SER A 247 0.66 9.21 7.26
C SER A 247 0.53 7.74 7.62
N GLY A 248 1.66 7.04 7.69
CA GLY A 248 1.74 5.62 8.08
C GLY A 248 3.17 5.14 8.30
N GLU A 249 3.34 3.83 8.42
CA GLU A 249 4.64 3.18 8.61
C GLU A 249 5.19 2.68 7.27
N LYS A 250 4.42 1.86 6.55
CA LYS A 250 4.79 1.31 5.24
C LYS A 250 3.60 1.36 4.28
N LEU A 251 3.87 1.49 2.99
CA LEU A 251 2.84 1.35 1.96
C LEU A 251 2.54 -0.13 1.71
N LEU A 252 3.57 -0.92 1.42
CA LEU A 252 3.41 -2.32 1.00
C LEU A 252 4.46 -3.21 1.66
N LYS A 253 4.02 -4.32 2.24
CA LYS A 253 4.88 -5.43 2.65
C LYS A 253 4.45 -6.67 1.88
N VAL A 254 5.43 -7.30 1.21
CA VAL A 254 5.27 -8.61 0.57
C VAL A 254 6.22 -9.58 1.25
N ASP A 255 5.66 -10.65 1.80
CA ASP A 255 6.38 -11.64 2.62
C ASP A 255 6.05 -13.05 2.11
N ALA A 256 7.04 -13.77 1.56
CA ALA A 256 6.83 -15.05 0.89
C ALA A 256 5.64 -15.07 -0.09
N ALA A 257 5.44 -13.99 -0.84
CA ALA A 257 4.32 -13.85 -1.76
C ALA A 257 4.72 -13.27 -3.12
N LEU A 258 3.85 -13.47 -4.11
CA LEU A 258 3.92 -12.92 -5.46
C LEU A 258 2.83 -11.86 -5.66
N VAL A 259 3.26 -10.64 -5.96
CA VAL A 259 2.39 -9.55 -6.43
C VAL A 259 2.80 -9.17 -7.85
N GLU A 260 1.82 -9.11 -8.74
CA GLU A 260 2.01 -8.60 -10.10
C GLU A 260 0.99 -7.48 -10.34
N ALA A 261 1.44 -6.33 -10.80
CA ALA A 261 0.59 -5.17 -11.08
C ALA A 261 0.92 -4.55 -12.44
N THR A 262 -0.10 -4.27 -13.25
CA THR A 262 0.05 -3.63 -14.57
C THR A 262 -0.06 -2.10 -14.52
N LEU A 263 -0.64 -1.57 -13.44
CA LEU A 263 -0.69 -0.14 -13.14
C LEU A 263 0.32 0.22 -12.05
N PRO A 264 0.64 1.52 -11.86
CA PRO A 264 1.48 1.95 -10.75
C PRO A 264 0.93 1.45 -9.41
N ILE A 265 1.82 1.02 -8.52
CA ILE A 265 1.48 0.64 -7.13
C ILE A 265 0.95 1.86 -6.37
N LEU A 266 1.54 3.03 -6.61
CA LEU A 266 1.17 4.30 -5.98
C LEU A 266 1.01 5.40 -7.02
N LYS A 267 -0.04 6.21 -6.86
CA LYS A 267 -0.19 7.51 -7.51
C LYS A 267 -0.49 8.59 -6.48
N LEU A 268 0.30 9.65 -6.48
CA LEU A 268 0.02 10.87 -5.71
C LEU A 268 -0.18 12.02 -6.69
N LEU A 269 -1.35 12.65 -6.63
CA LEU A 269 -1.78 13.68 -7.56
C LEU A 269 -2.18 14.95 -6.80
N ALA A 270 -2.18 16.09 -7.50
CA ALA A 270 -2.84 17.33 -7.08
C ALA A 270 -2.51 17.76 -5.64
N ALA A 271 -1.23 17.96 -5.33
CA ALA A 271 -0.74 18.36 -4.00
C ALA A 271 -0.96 17.32 -2.89
N SER A 272 -1.01 16.04 -3.25
CA SER A 272 -1.04 14.97 -2.24
C SER A 272 0.31 14.86 -1.52
N THR A 273 0.26 14.44 -0.26
CA THR A 273 1.45 14.18 0.55
C THR A 273 1.36 12.81 1.21
N LEU A 274 2.39 11.97 1.09
CA LEU A 274 2.50 10.69 1.79
C LEU A 274 3.74 10.69 2.68
N THR A 275 3.58 10.48 3.99
CA THR A 275 4.68 10.39 4.96
C THR A 275 4.72 9.00 5.59
N LEU A 276 5.88 8.34 5.53
CA LEU A 276 6.08 6.99 6.04
C LEU A 276 7.22 6.92 7.05
N ASN A 277 7.04 6.18 8.14
CA ASN A 277 8.01 6.01 9.24
C ASN A 277 8.77 4.66 9.19
N GLY A 278 8.79 4.00 8.04
CA GLY A 278 9.58 2.83 7.75
C GLY A 278 9.80 2.69 6.24
N ASP A 279 10.43 1.59 5.80
CA ASP A 279 10.61 1.38 4.35
C ASP A 279 9.25 1.44 3.64
N ALA A 280 9.13 2.19 2.54
CA ALA A 280 7.83 2.34 1.90
C ALA A 280 7.32 1.01 1.34
N ILE A 281 8.21 0.27 0.68
CA ILE A 281 7.95 -1.07 0.16
C ILE A 281 9.00 -2.04 0.70
N THR A 282 8.55 -3.11 1.34
CA THR A 282 9.42 -4.20 1.81
C THR A 282 9.09 -5.48 1.06
N LEU A 283 10.10 -6.11 0.45
CA LEU A 283 10.04 -7.48 -0.06
C LEU A 283 10.91 -8.36 0.82
N ALA A 284 10.34 -9.43 1.37
CA ALA A 284 11.05 -10.34 2.26
C ALA A 284 10.74 -11.81 1.94
N ASN A 285 11.60 -12.71 2.44
CA ASN A 285 11.40 -14.16 2.43
C ASN A 285 10.99 -14.72 1.06
N LEU A 286 11.84 -14.52 0.04
CA LEU A 286 11.63 -15.04 -1.32
C LEU A 286 10.46 -14.40 -2.10
N SER A 287 9.94 -13.27 -1.60
CA SER A 287 8.86 -12.55 -2.30
C SER A 287 9.25 -12.11 -3.71
N LYS A 288 8.24 -12.02 -4.57
CA LYS A 288 8.37 -11.52 -5.93
C LYS A 288 7.37 -10.39 -6.17
N LEU A 289 7.86 -9.24 -6.64
CA LEU A 289 7.03 -8.13 -7.09
C LEU A 289 7.35 -7.82 -8.55
N VAL A 290 6.33 -7.87 -9.40
CA VAL A 290 6.41 -7.44 -10.80
C VAL A 290 5.51 -6.22 -10.98
N SER A 291 6.06 -5.12 -11.49
CA SER A 291 5.28 -3.90 -11.72
C SER A 291 5.44 -3.34 -13.13
N GLY A 292 4.32 -2.90 -13.69
CA GLY A 292 4.24 -2.22 -14.97
C GLY A 292 3.89 -3.15 -16.13
N THR A 293 3.80 -2.57 -17.33
CA THR A 293 3.55 -3.28 -18.60
C THR A 293 4.59 -2.93 -19.68
N GLY A 294 5.57 -2.09 -19.33
CA GLY A 294 6.61 -1.62 -20.24
C GLY A 294 7.15 -0.25 -19.83
N ILE A 295 8.08 0.28 -20.63
CA ILE A 295 8.88 1.50 -20.32
C ILE A 295 8.08 2.80 -20.18
N ALA A 296 6.83 2.85 -20.67
CA ALA A 296 5.97 4.01 -20.45
C ALA A 296 5.37 4.07 -19.04
N SER A 297 5.34 2.93 -18.33
CA SER A 297 4.79 2.82 -16.97
C SER A 297 5.85 3.18 -15.92
N ALA A 298 5.38 3.63 -14.76
CA ALA A 298 6.21 3.81 -13.57
C ALA A 298 5.58 3.04 -12.41
N MET A 299 6.38 2.42 -11.54
CA MET A 299 5.85 1.72 -10.36
C MET A 299 5.27 2.71 -9.34
N LEU A 300 5.95 3.83 -9.12
CA LEU A 300 5.52 4.92 -8.24
C LEU A 300 5.45 6.21 -9.05
N ALA A 301 4.30 6.88 -9.05
CA ALA A 301 4.09 8.11 -9.80
C ALA A 301 3.62 9.25 -8.89
N LEU A 302 4.36 10.35 -8.90
CA LEU A 302 3.99 11.59 -8.23
C LEU A 302 3.79 12.68 -9.29
N ASP A 303 2.69 13.40 -9.20
CA ASP A 303 2.38 14.57 -10.02
C ASP A 303 1.93 15.73 -9.14
N ALA A 304 2.70 16.82 -9.14
CA ALA A 304 2.55 17.95 -8.23
C ALA A 304 2.35 17.53 -6.77
N SER A 305 3.10 16.53 -6.31
CA SER A 305 2.87 15.87 -5.02
C SER A 305 4.18 15.54 -4.29
N SER A 306 4.09 15.18 -3.01
CA SER A 306 5.27 14.83 -2.21
C SER A 306 5.15 13.46 -1.52
N MET A 307 6.28 12.78 -1.40
CA MET A 307 6.43 11.56 -0.61
C MET A 307 7.66 11.69 0.28
N THR A 308 7.51 11.39 1.57
CA THR A 308 8.57 11.49 2.57
C THR A 308 8.72 10.16 3.29
N ILE A 309 9.94 9.62 3.29
CA ILE A 309 10.34 8.44 4.08
C ILE A 309 11.21 8.93 5.24
N ASN A 310 10.67 8.87 6.46
CA ASN A 310 11.35 9.33 7.66
C ASN A 310 12.43 8.36 8.12
N VAL A 311 12.16 7.05 8.02
CA VAL A 311 13.05 5.97 8.46
C VAL A 311 13.07 4.89 7.37
N GLY A 312 14.24 4.37 7.05
CA GLY A 312 14.42 3.35 6.01
C GLY A 312 14.47 3.91 4.58
N ALA A 313 14.22 3.03 3.63
CA ALA A 313 14.34 3.28 2.19
C ALA A 313 12.98 3.38 1.50
N LEU A 314 12.96 3.91 0.27
CA LEU A 314 11.76 3.81 -0.57
C LEU A 314 11.43 2.34 -0.85
N ILE A 315 12.43 1.53 -1.19
CA ILE A 315 12.27 0.09 -1.41
C ILE A 315 13.40 -0.67 -0.71
N ASN A 316 13.02 -1.69 0.05
CA ASN A 316 13.93 -2.63 0.69
C ASN A 316 13.62 -4.06 0.22
N ALA A 317 14.49 -4.61 -0.64
CA ALA A 317 14.43 -5.99 -1.09
C ALA A 317 15.42 -6.85 -0.29
N THR A 318 14.91 -7.80 0.49
CA THR A 318 15.71 -8.67 1.36
C THR A 318 15.25 -10.12 1.33
N GLY A 319 15.99 -11.01 1.99
CA GLY A 319 15.60 -12.41 2.17
C GLY A 319 15.44 -13.20 0.85
N GLY A 320 16.27 -12.92 -0.15
CA GLY A 320 16.27 -13.63 -1.43
C GLY A 320 15.13 -13.22 -2.38
N SER A 321 14.50 -12.08 -2.15
CA SER A 321 13.38 -11.58 -2.96
C SER A 321 13.79 -11.11 -4.35
N PHE A 322 12.80 -10.98 -5.24
CA PHE A 322 12.95 -10.45 -6.59
C PHE A 322 12.00 -9.28 -6.86
N LEU A 323 12.56 -8.15 -7.28
CA LEU A 323 11.80 -7.02 -7.83
C LEU A 323 12.06 -6.92 -9.33
N SER A 324 11.00 -6.99 -10.14
CA SER A 324 11.03 -6.73 -11.57
C SER A 324 10.16 -5.53 -11.90
N VAL A 325 10.75 -4.48 -12.46
CA VAL A 325 10.01 -3.30 -12.91
C VAL A 325 10.12 -3.22 -14.42
N LEU A 326 8.99 -3.36 -15.10
CA LEU A 326 8.93 -3.38 -16.57
C LEU A 326 9.03 -1.97 -17.19
N GLY A 327 8.93 -0.92 -16.37
CA GLY A 327 9.22 0.47 -16.76
C GLY A 327 10.09 1.19 -15.74
N ASP A 328 9.74 2.42 -15.41
CA ASP A 328 10.48 3.25 -14.46
C ASP A 328 10.16 2.86 -13.00
N LEU A 329 11.12 2.97 -12.10
CA LEU A 329 10.86 2.73 -10.68
C LEU A 329 10.03 3.88 -10.08
N VAL A 330 10.47 5.12 -10.31
CA VAL A 330 9.83 6.34 -9.82
C VAL A 330 9.69 7.34 -10.94
N ARG A 331 8.51 7.93 -11.10
CA ARG A 331 8.29 9.10 -11.94
C ARG A 331 7.86 10.29 -11.08
N LEU A 332 8.57 11.41 -11.24
CA LEU A 332 8.27 12.68 -10.60
C LEU A 332 7.88 13.71 -11.66
N SER A 333 6.66 14.22 -11.55
CA SER A 333 6.09 15.17 -12.49
C SER A 333 5.69 16.47 -11.82
N ASN A 334 5.85 17.59 -12.53
CA ASN A 334 5.31 18.90 -12.17
C ASN A 334 5.54 19.31 -10.70
N THR A 335 6.77 19.64 -10.31
CA THR A 335 7.15 20.05 -8.95
C THR A 335 7.01 18.98 -7.86
N SER A 336 7.01 17.70 -8.25
CA SER A 336 6.96 16.60 -7.30
C SER A 336 8.26 16.43 -6.51
N THR A 337 8.15 16.02 -5.25
CA THR A 337 9.29 15.83 -4.36
C THR A 337 9.27 14.46 -3.68
N LEU A 338 10.34 13.68 -3.84
CA LEU A 338 10.63 12.51 -3.00
C LEU A 338 11.69 12.89 -1.97
N THR A 339 11.41 12.67 -0.68
CA THR A 339 12.31 12.98 0.43
C THR A 339 12.65 11.71 1.22
N LEU A 340 13.94 11.47 1.44
CA LEU A 340 14.48 10.36 2.21
C LEU A 340 15.26 10.94 3.40
N ASN A 341 14.65 10.96 4.58
CA ASN A 341 15.20 11.64 5.76
C ASN A 341 16.18 10.78 6.56
N ASP A 342 16.16 9.46 6.38
CA ASP A 342 17.05 8.56 7.14
C ASP A 342 18.51 8.75 6.69
N VAL A 343 19.36 9.20 7.61
CA VAL A 343 20.79 9.48 7.35
C VAL A 343 21.61 8.21 7.12
N THR A 344 21.11 7.06 7.58
CA THR A 344 21.82 5.77 7.52
C THR A 344 21.24 4.88 6.44
N ASN A 345 19.92 4.81 6.34
CA ASN A 345 19.20 3.88 5.47
C ASN A 345 18.35 4.58 4.38
N GLY A 346 18.46 5.90 4.24
CA GLY A 346 17.69 6.69 3.28
C GLY A 346 18.14 6.50 1.84
N TYR A 347 17.78 5.38 1.24
CA TYR A 347 18.04 5.04 -0.16
C TYR A 347 16.74 4.99 -0.97
N VAL A 348 16.84 5.18 -2.28
CA VAL A 348 15.75 4.84 -3.21
C VAL A 348 15.60 3.32 -3.28
N LEU A 349 16.72 2.60 -3.27
CA LEU A 349 16.72 1.14 -3.36
C LEU A 349 17.77 0.53 -2.42
N ARG A 350 17.35 -0.39 -1.56
CA ARG A 350 18.23 -1.27 -0.80
C ARG A 350 18.03 -2.70 -1.23
N VAL A 351 19.12 -3.40 -1.49
CA VAL A 351 19.10 -4.80 -1.93
C VAL A 351 20.06 -5.62 -1.08
N SER A 352 19.51 -6.59 -0.35
CA SER A 352 20.25 -7.39 0.62
C SER A 352 19.79 -8.85 0.64
N GLY A 353 20.45 -9.69 1.43
CA GLY A 353 20.00 -11.07 1.67
C GLY A 353 19.95 -11.96 0.42
N GLY A 354 20.76 -11.65 -0.60
CA GLY A 354 20.77 -12.40 -1.87
C GLY A 354 19.65 -12.03 -2.84
N SER A 355 18.95 -10.93 -2.58
CA SER A 355 17.85 -10.43 -3.40
C SER A 355 18.33 -9.87 -4.74
N VAL A 356 17.43 -9.84 -5.71
CA VAL A 356 17.70 -9.38 -7.07
C VAL A 356 16.72 -8.28 -7.43
N VAL A 357 17.20 -7.22 -8.06
CA VAL A 357 16.37 -6.15 -8.60
C VAL A 357 16.71 -5.94 -10.07
N ASP A 358 15.70 -5.93 -10.92
CA ASP A 358 15.81 -5.69 -12.36
C ASP A 358 14.81 -4.63 -12.81
N ILE A 359 15.31 -3.48 -13.24
CA ILE A 359 14.52 -2.34 -13.69
C ILE A 359 14.76 -2.13 -15.18
N ALA A 360 13.70 -2.21 -15.97
CA ALA A 360 13.76 -2.06 -17.43
C ALA A 360 13.83 -0.60 -17.90
N GLY A 361 13.20 0.33 -17.19
CA GLY A 361 13.27 1.77 -17.44
C GLY A 361 14.33 2.45 -16.57
N ALA A 362 14.08 3.71 -16.22
CA ALA A 362 14.91 4.51 -15.34
C ALA A 362 14.70 4.17 -13.85
N LEU A 363 15.73 4.42 -13.04
CA LEU A 363 15.58 4.45 -11.58
C LEU A 363 14.69 5.62 -11.17
N ILE A 364 14.93 6.80 -11.76
CA ILE A 364 14.09 7.98 -11.57
C ILE A 364 13.89 8.67 -12.91
N ASP A 365 12.63 8.93 -13.25
CA ASP A 365 12.21 9.73 -14.40
C ASP A 365 11.64 11.08 -13.93
N PHE A 366 12.34 12.17 -14.22
CA PHE A 366 11.88 13.53 -13.98
C PHE A 366 11.18 14.08 -15.24
N THR A 367 9.89 14.39 -15.13
CA THR A 367 9.10 14.99 -16.23
C THR A 367 8.46 16.31 -15.82
N GLY A 368 8.27 17.24 -16.77
CA GLY A 368 7.88 18.60 -16.43
C GLY A 368 9.04 19.38 -15.79
N THR A 369 8.77 20.21 -14.79
CA THR A 369 9.79 21.08 -14.17
C THR A 369 9.71 21.10 -12.64
N GLY A 370 10.81 21.49 -11.98
CA GLY A 370 10.87 21.77 -10.55
C GLY A 370 10.83 20.54 -9.64
N ASN A 371 11.01 19.34 -10.18
CA ASN A 371 10.98 18.11 -9.41
C ASN A 371 12.25 17.93 -8.56
N LYS A 372 12.13 17.22 -7.44
CA LYS A 372 13.24 17.03 -6.49
C LYS A 372 13.28 15.62 -5.94
N VAL A 373 14.49 15.09 -5.82
CA VAL A 373 14.81 14.02 -4.88
C VAL A 373 15.75 14.58 -3.83
N LYS A 374 15.35 14.48 -2.56
CA LYS A 374 16.12 14.93 -1.40
C LYS A 374 16.51 13.72 -0.58
N ALA A 375 17.80 13.56 -0.29
CA ALA A 375 18.29 12.44 0.52
C ALA A 375 19.27 12.91 1.60
N ALA A 376 19.12 12.37 2.80
CA ALA A 376 19.90 12.75 3.97
C ALA A 376 21.23 11.99 4.07
N ASN A 377 21.29 10.77 3.53
CA ASN A 377 22.51 9.99 3.57
C ASN A 377 23.66 10.74 2.87
N THR A 378 24.84 10.72 3.49
CA THR A 378 26.00 11.47 2.99
C THR A 378 27.24 10.65 3.20
N TYR A 379 27.96 10.38 2.11
CA TYR A 379 29.18 9.59 2.12
C TYR A 379 30.27 10.33 1.37
N ASN A 380 30.81 11.37 2.02
CA ASN A 380 31.99 12.04 1.49
C ASN A 380 33.22 11.13 1.71
N LEU A 381 33.93 10.80 0.63
CA LEU A 381 35.12 9.93 0.64
C LEU A 381 36.27 10.48 1.50
N ILE A 382 36.32 11.79 1.72
CA ILE A 382 37.28 12.42 2.64
C ILE A 382 37.01 12.00 4.09
N ASN A 383 35.74 11.93 4.47
CA ASN A 383 35.32 11.64 5.84
C ASN A 383 34.99 10.15 6.07
N ASN A 384 34.76 9.38 5.00
CA ASN A 384 34.38 7.97 5.03
C ASN A 384 35.28 7.12 4.10
N PRO A 385 36.60 7.04 4.36
CA PRO A 385 37.55 6.39 3.45
C PRO A 385 37.41 4.87 3.38
N THR A 386 36.68 4.26 4.32
CA THR A 386 36.45 2.80 4.39
C THR A 386 35.21 2.36 3.60
N GLU A 387 34.36 3.29 3.19
CA GLU A 387 33.15 2.95 2.45
C GLU A 387 33.46 2.64 1.00
N THR A 388 32.81 1.62 0.45
CA THR A 388 33.06 1.13 -0.90
C THR A 388 31.93 1.54 -1.82
N PHE A 389 32.25 2.13 -2.97
CA PHE A 389 31.27 2.57 -3.95
C PHE A 389 31.64 2.12 -5.36
N VAL A 390 30.61 2.00 -6.19
CA VAL A 390 30.74 2.03 -7.63
C VAL A 390 29.90 3.17 -8.18
N GLU A 391 30.44 3.94 -9.11
CA GLU A 391 29.73 5.03 -9.76
C GLU A 391 29.55 4.71 -11.25
N LEU A 392 28.30 4.60 -11.70
CA LEU A 392 27.95 4.25 -13.07
C LEU A 392 26.86 5.20 -13.55
N LEU A 393 27.10 5.88 -14.67
CA LEU A 393 26.12 6.76 -15.33
C LEU A 393 25.47 7.79 -14.36
N GLY A 394 26.28 8.37 -13.47
CA GLY A 394 25.83 9.38 -12.49
C GLY A 394 25.10 8.82 -11.26
N ILE A 395 25.05 7.50 -11.11
CA ILE A 395 24.53 6.85 -9.90
C ILE A 395 25.70 6.30 -9.09
N ARG A 396 25.81 6.77 -7.85
CA ARG A 396 26.62 6.12 -6.83
C ARG A 396 25.81 4.96 -6.23
N VAL A 397 26.44 3.79 -6.13
CA VAL A 397 25.93 2.61 -5.44
C VAL A 397 26.86 2.29 -4.28
N HIS A 398 26.29 2.25 -3.08
CA HIS A 398 27.00 1.90 -1.85
C HIS A 398 27.10 0.38 -1.73
N LEU A 399 28.32 -0.15 -1.66
CA LEU A 399 28.62 -1.57 -1.59
C LEU A 399 28.97 -1.95 -0.15
N THR A 400 28.10 -2.74 0.49
CA THR A 400 28.25 -3.16 1.89
C THR A 400 28.21 -4.69 2.02
N GLY A 401 28.60 -5.22 3.17
CA GLY A 401 28.48 -6.66 3.46
C GLY A 401 29.25 -7.58 2.49
N GLY A 402 30.35 -7.11 1.90
CA GLY A 402 31.13 -7.86 0.91
C GLY A 402 30.57 -7.82 -0.52
N ALA A 403 29.65 -6.89 -0.82
CA ALA A 403 29.22 -6.63 -2.19
C ALA A 403 30.39 -6.13 -3.07
N LEU A 404 30.33 -6.44 -4.36
CA LEU A 404 31.32 -6.12 -5.38
C LEU A 404 30.66 -5.38 -6.55
N SER A 405 31.44 -4.55 -7.25
CA SER A 405 30.95 -3.80 -8.42
C SER A 405 30.44 -4.71 -9.55
N THR A 406 30.94 -5.94 -9.65
CA THR A 406 30.49 -6.97 -10.63
C THR A 406 29.07 -7.46 -10.40
N GLN A 407 28.42 -7.04 -9.32
CA GLN A 407 27.03 -7.36 -8.99
C GLN A 407 26.05 -6.26 -9.42
N VAL A 408 26.56 -5.17 -9.98
CA VAL A 408 25.81 -3.99 -10.38
C VAL A 408 25.96 -3.79 -11.90
N GLU A 409 24.85 -3.67 -12.60
CA GLU A 409 24.82 -3.27 -14.00
C GLU A 409 23.86 -2.09 -14.17
N ILE A 410 24.38 -0.95 -14.62
CA ILE A 410 23.60 0.26 -14.89
C ILE A 410 23.89 0.68 -16.33
N LEU A 411 22.84 0.72 -17.14
CA LEU A 411 22.86 0.98 -18.58
C LEU A 411 21.95 2.18 -18.91
N GLY A 412 22.00 2.63 -20.17
CA GLY A 412 21.04 3.59 -20.72
C GLY A 412 21.01 4.94 -19.99
N THR A 413 19.81 5.40 -19.64
CA THR A 413 19.56 6.66 -18.92
C THR A 413 18.85 6.38 -17.59
N PRO A 414 19.58 6.00 -16.54
CA PRO A 414 18.95 5.56 -15.30
C PRO A 414 18.38 6.73 -14.47
N LEU A 415 18.85 7.96 -14.72
CA LEU A 415 18.33 9.21 -14.16
C LEU A 415 17.88 10.13 -15.30
N ARG A 416 16.62 10.03 -15.72
CA ARG A 416 16.09 10.78 -16.86
C ARG A 416 15.64 12.18 -16.43
N GLY A 417 16.03 13.21 -17.18
CA GLY A 417 15.64 14.60 -16.92
C GLY A 417 16.33 15.27 -15.73
N VAL A 418 17.35 14.64 -15.14
CA VAL A 418 18.17 15.28 -14.09
C VAL A 418 18.90 16.51 -14.66
N GLY A 419 18.87 17.62 -13.92
CA GLY A 419 19.43 18.92 -14.33
C GLY A 419 18.49 19.78 -15.19
N THR A 420 17.51 19.21 -15.88
CA THR A 420 16.53 19.96 -16.69
C THR A 420 15.14 20.00 -16.05
N ASN A 421 14.64 18.83 -15.66
CA ASN A 421 13.27 18.63 -15.19
C ASN A 421 13.22 18.45 -13.66
N GLY A 422 14.34 18.03 -13.08
CA GLY A 422 14.48 17.90 -11.63
C GLY A 422 15.93 17.81 -11.18
N VAL A 423 16.12 17.82 -9.87
CA VAL A 423 17.44 17.75 -9.24
C VAL A 423 17.45 16.68 -8.15
N ILE A 424 18.62 16.10 -7.93
CA ILE A 424 18.92 15.29 -6.75
C ILE A 424 19.81 16.16 -5.86
N GLU A 425 19.37 16.40 -4.63
CA GLU A 425 20.05 17.28 -3.68
C GLU A 425 20.15 16.62 -2.30
N ASN A 426 21.10 17.09 -1.49
CA ASN A 426 21.11 16.74 -0.08
C ASN A 426 19.81 17.24 0.59
N LEU A 427 19.35 16.55 1.63
CA LEU A 427 18.17 16.95 2.40
C LEU A 427 18.17 18.43 2.81
N VAL A 428 19.33 18.96 3.24
CA VAL A 428 19.48 20.37 3.64
C VAL A 428 19.71 21.33 2.46
N GLY A 429 19.66 20.83 1.23
CA GLY A 429 19.98 21.54 0.00
C GLY A 429 21.45 21.43 -0.42
N GLY A 430 21.72 21.69 -1.70
CA GLY A 430 23.07 21.63 -2.27
C GLY A 430 23.43 20.27 -2.86
N VAL A 431 24.73 20.05 -3.11
CA VAL A 431 25.22 18.85 -3.81
C VAL A 431 24.97 17.61 -2.95
N PHE A 432 24.41 16.59 -3.58
CA PHE A 432 24.25 15.27 -2.96
C PHE A 432 25.53 14.45 -3.08
N GLU A 433 26.22 14.24 -1.96
CA GLU A 433 27.41 13.36 -1.87
C GLU A 433 27.08 11.98 -1.24
N GLY A 434 25.81 11.57 -1.27
CA GLY A 434 25.36 10.28 -0.77
C GLY A 434 25.27 9.21 -1.85
N SER A 435 24.39 8.23 -1.62
CA SER A 435 24.12 7.15 -2.58
C SER A 435 22.61 6.92 -2.67
N LEU A 436 22.10 6.68 -3.88
CA LEU A 436 20.67 6.36 -4.06
C LEU A 436 20.38 4.87 -3.90
N ILE A 437 21.41 4.03 -4.01
CA ILE A 437 21.29 2.58 -3.93
C ILE A 437 22.25 2.03 -2.88
N GLU A 438 21.78 1.08 -2.07
CA GLU A 438 22.63 0.18 -1.30
C GLU A 438 22.54 -1.22 -1.89
N LEU A 439 23.70 -1.81 -2.17
CA LEU A 439 23.83 -3.24 -2.44
C LEU A 439 24.63 -3.90 -1.32
N ASN A 440 23.98 -4.81 -0.60
CA ASN A 440 24.56 -5.52 0.53
C ASN A 440 24.67 -7.02 0.24
N GLY A 441 25.85 -7.60 0.47
CA GLY A 441 26.06 -9.05 0.43
C GLY A 441 26.55 -9.61 -0.92
N THR A 442 27.24 -10.74 -0.87
CA THR A 442 27.90 -11.39 -2.02
C THR A 442 26.93 -12.04 -3.03
N ALA A 443 25.67 -12.22 -2.65
CA ALA A 443 24.65 -12.87 -3.48
C ALA A 443 23.61 -11.90 -4.08
N SER A 444 23.60 -10.64 -3.64
CA SER A 444 22.63 -9.64 -4.10
C SER A 444 23.01 -9.09 -5.48
N ARG A 445 22.05 -8.68 -6.30
CA ARG A 445 22.29 -8.15 -7.66
C ARG A 445 21.33 -7.00 -7.99
N VAL A 446 21.82 -6.00 -8.73
CA VAL A 446 21.01 -4.89 -9.26
C VAL A 446 21.31 -4.68 -10.73
N ARG A 447 20.26 -4.68 -11.56
CA ARG A 447 20.29 -4.24 -12.95
C ARG A 447 19.32 -3.08 -13.18
N ILE A 448 19.80 -2.02 -13.83
CA ILE A 448 18.99 -0.91 -14.33
C ILE A 448 19.31 -0.72 -15.81
N LYS A 449 18.34 -0.90 -16.69
CA LYS A 449 18.56 -0.80 -18.14
C LYS A 449 18.45 0.65 -18.65
N GLY A 450 17.63 1.49 -18.01
CA GLY A 450 17.50 2.90 -18.37
C GLY A 450 16.95 3.13 -19.79
N ASN A 451 16.15 2.19 -20.32
CA ASN A 451 15.65 2.17 -21.70
C ASN A 451 14.63 3.26 -22.01
#